data_AF-A0A960LK55-F1
#
_entry.id   AF-A0A960LK55-F1
#
_cell.length_a   1.000
_cell.length_b   1.000
_cell.length_c   1.000
_cell.angle_alpha   90.00
_cell.angle_beta   90.00
_cell.angle_gamma   90.00
#
_symmetry.space_group_name_H-M   'P 1'
#
loop_
_entity.id
_entity.type
_entity.pdbx_description
1 polymer ?
#
loop_
_entity_poly.entity_id
_entity_poly.type
_entity_poly.pdbx_seq_one_letter_code
_entity_poly.pdbx_strand_id
1 'polypeptide(L)'
;MTRPSSIIIILSLLCASTPWRETFSAEPWRQVVGSYCLDCHDANTQKGDLNLESLLDTEFSDHSDTWEKVVRQLDARQMPPIGKDRPD
;
A
#
# COMPACT_ATOMS: atom_id res chain seq x y z
N MET A 1 7.95 49.16 1.86
CA MET A 1 8.01 49.28 0.39
C MET A 1 7.63 47.95 -0.21
N THR A 2 6.37 47.80 -0.57
CA THR A 2 5.75 46.64 -1.22
C THR A 2 5.71 46.88 -2.73
N ARG A 3 6.21 45.95 -3.55
CA ARG A 3 6.10 45.92 -5.02
C ARG A 3 6.19 44.45 -5.50
N PRO A 4 5.49 44.03 -6.57
CA PRO A 4 4.15 43.47 -6.45
C PRO A 4 3.95 42.15 -7.23
N SER A 5 2.90 41.41 -6.87
CA SER A 5 2.27 40.36 -7.68
C SER A 5 1.87 40.91 -9.07
N SER A 6 2.46 40.43 -10.17
CA SER A 6 1.94 40.63 -11.55
C SER A 6 2.77 39.90 -12.63
N ILE A 7 3.14 38.63 -12.48
CA ILE A 7 3.59 37.82 -13.63
C ILE A 7 3.11 36.38 -13.43
N ILE A 8 1.80 36.20 -13.44
CA ILE A 8 1.18 34.95 -13.90
C ILE A 8 0.31 35.38 -15.08
N ILE A 9 0.19 34.47 -16.03
CA ILE A 9 -0.70 34.46 -17.21
C ILE A 9 0.00 34.88 -18.52
N ILE A 10 -0.12 33.97 -19.49
CA ILE A 10 0.12 34.08 -20.95
C ILE A 10 1.49 33.59 -21.47
N LEU A 11 1.72 32.26 -21.46
CA LEU A 11 2.22 31.53 -22.63
C LEU A 11 1.94 30.03 -22.49
N SER A 12 0.67 29.65 -22.62
CA SER A 12 0.22 28.26 -22.72
C SER A 12 -0.29 28.02 -24.12
N LEU A 13 0.48 27.35 -24.99
CA LEU A 13 -0.04 26.61 -26.14
C LEU A 13 1.10 25.75 -26.75
N LEU A 14 0.90 24.43 -26.71
CA LEU A 14 1.76 23.32 -27.16
C LEU A 14 2.76 22.71 -26.15
N CYS A 15 2.26 22.26 -24.99
CA CYS A 15 2.64 20.94 -24.50
C CYS A 15 1.34 20.17 -24.27
N ALA A 16 1.15 19.07 -24.98
CA ALA A 16 0.03 18.17 -24.76
C ALA A 16 0.01 17.77 -23.28
N SER A 17 -0.96 18.29 -22.53
CA SER A 17 -1.27 17.80 -21.20
C SER A 17 -1.96 16.45 -21.38
N THR A 18 -1.19 15.40 -21.67
CA THR A 18 -1.57 14.09 -21.14
C THR A 18 -1.60 14.29 -19.64
N PRO A 19 -2.79 14.28 -18.98
CA PRO A 19 -2.79 14.12 -17.54
C PRO A 19 -2.06 12.80 -17.32
N TRP A 20 -0.98 12.87 -16.57
CA TRP A 20 -0.41 11.73 -15.88
C TRP A 20 -1.58 11.20 -15.06
N ARG A 21 -2.26 10.19 -15.60
CA ARG A 21 -3.23 9.41 -14.85
C ARG A 21 -2.40 8.71 -13.81
N GLU A 22 -2.29 9.34 -12.64
CA GLU A 22 -2.10 8.63 -11.39
C GLU A 22 -3.15 7.52 -11.39
N THR A 23 -2.69 6.33 -11.76
CA THR A 23 -3.56 5.18 -11.81
C THR A 23 -3.77 4.85 -10.35
N PHE A 24 -4.85 5.37 -9.77
CA PHE A 24 -5.39 4.90 -8.50
C PHE A 24 -5.89 3.46 -8.71
N SER A 25 -4.94 2.57 -8.99
CA SER A 25 -5.08 1.13 -8.85
C SER A 25 -5.27 0.86 -7.37
N ALA A 26 -6.09 -0.14 -7.04
CA ALA A 26 -6.02 -0.76 -5.73
C ALA A 26 -4.54 -0.97 -5.37
N GLU A 27 -4.13 -0.51 -4.20
CA GLU A 27 -2.70 -0.46 -3.87
C GLU A 27 -2.12 -1.88 -3.97
N PRO A 28 -1.05 -2.11 -4.76
CA PRO A 28 -0.57 -3.45 -5.10
C PRO A 28 -0.34 -4.38 -3.89
N TRP A 29 0.02 -3.79 -2.75
CA TRP A 29 0.20 -4.52 -1.50
C TRP A 29 -1.08 -5.18 -0.99
N ARG A 30 -2.27 -4.59 -1.19
CA ARG A 30 -3.54 -5.19 -0.76
C ARG A 30 -3.84 -6.47 -1.52
N GLN A 31 -3.48 -6.51 -2.81
CA GLN A 31 -3.62 -7.71 -3.61
C GLN A 31 -2.72 -8.84 -3.08
N VAL A 32 -1.46 -8.51 -2.73
CA VAL A 32 -0.53 -9.47 -2.12
C VAL A 32 -1.06 -9.99 -0.78
N VAL A 33 -1.53 -9.10 0.10
CA VAL A 33 -2.12 -9.50 1.39
C VAL A 33 -3.34 -10.41 1.18
N GLY A 34 -4.23 -10.02 0.28
CA GLY A 34 -5.42 -10.80 -0.08
C GLY A 34 -5.08 -12.20 -0.59
N SER A 35 -4.08 -12.32 -1.48
CA SER A 35 -3.72 -13.59 -2.12
C SER A 35 -2.87 -14.52 -1.25
N TYR A 36 -2.04 -13.98 -0.36
CA TYR A 36 -1.00 -14.79 0.31
C TYR A 36 -1.06 -14.76 1.84
N CYS A 37 -1.88 -13.88 2.44
CA CYS A 37 -1.92 -13.71 3.90
C CYS A 37 -3.30 -14.06 4.50
N LEU A 38 -4.40 -13.66 3.85
CA LEU A 38 -5.74 -13.77 4.45
C LEU A 38 -6.25 -15.21 4.60
N ASP A 39 -5.75 -16.16 3.82
CA ASP A 39 -6.06 -17.59 4.02
C ASP A 39 -5.72 -18.13 5.42
N CYS A 40 -4.86 -17.43 6.17
CA CYS A 40 -4.44 -17.83 7.52
C CYS A 40 -4.62 -16.71 8.56
N HIS A 41 -4.57 -15.45 8.15
CA HIS A 41 -4.56 -14.28 9.04
C HIS A 41 -5.78 -13.37 8.81
N ASP A 42 -6.94 -13.94 8.46
CA ASP A 42 -8.22 -13.24 8.40
C ASP A 42 -8.92 -13.18 9.76
N ALA A 43 -10.11 -12.55 9.81
CA ALA A 43 -10.91 -12.45 11.03
C ALA A 43 -11.41 -13.81 11.56
N ASN A 44 -11.48 -14.85 10.73
CA ASN A 44 -11.99 -16.17 11.13
C ASN A 44 -10.89 -17.11 11.63
N THR A 45 -9.74 -17.15 10.96
CA THR A 45 -8.66 -18.11 11.20
C THR A 45 -7.66 -17.59 12.22
N GLN A 46 -7.31 -16.29 12.14
CA GLN A 46 -6.44 -15.58 13.07
C GLN A 46 -5.17 -16.35 13.51
N LYS A 47 -4.52 -17.06 12.58
CA LYS A 47 -3.36 -17.90 12.92
C LYS A 47 -2.25 -17.04 13.52
N GLY A 48 -1.67 -17.47 14.64
CA GLY A 48 -0.63 -16.69 15.32
C GLY A 48 -1.15 -15.38 15.92
N ASP A 49 -2.41 -15.35 16.34
CA ASP A 49 -3.09 -14.20 16.96
C ASP A 49 -3.02 -12.92 16.12
N LEU A 50 -3.13 -13.06 14.79
CA LEU A 50 -3.02 -11.97 13.83
C LEU A 50 -4.23 -11.94 12.88
N ASN A 51 -4.92 -10.80 12.86
CA ASN A 51 -5.96 -10.47 11.89
C ASN A 51 -5.49 -9.28 11.02
N LEU A 52 -5.12 -9.55 9.77
CA LEU A 52 -4.73 -8.54 8.80
C LEU A 52 -5.93 -7.96 8.04
N GLU A 53 -7.06 -8.67 7.98
CA GLU A 53 -8.27 -8.21 7.31
C GLU A 53 -8.79 -6.91 7.93
N SER A 54 -8.77 -6.82 9.27
CA SER A 54 -9.18 -5.59 9.98
C SER A 54 -8.26 -4.39 9.74
N LEU A 55 -7.06 -4.61 9.17
CA LEU A 55 -6.07 -3.55 8.96
C LEU A 55 -6.08 -2.99 7.53
N LEU A 56 -6.79 -3.63 6.59
CA LEU A 56 -6.77 -3.25 5.18
C LEU A 56 -7.35 -1.87 4.89
N ASP A 57 -8.29 -1.42 5.73
CA ASP A 57 -8.98 -0.13 5.64
C ASP A 57 -8.42 0.91 6.65
N THR A 58 -7.26 0.61 7.25
CA THR A 58 -6.60 1.49 8.24
C THR A 58 -5.30 2.04 7.67
N GLU A 59 -4.84 3.18 8.21
CA GLU A 59 -3.53 3.73 7.86
C GLU A 59 -2.41 2.89 8.48
N PHE A 60 -1.33 2.67 7.73
CA PHE A 60 -0.16 1.91 8.21
C PHE A 60 0.43 2.47 9.51
N SER A 61 0.39 3.80 9.68
CA SER A 61 0.92 4.48 10.88
C SER A 61 0.24 4.02 12.15
N ASP A 62 -1.05 3.72 12.09
CA ASP A 62 -1.89 3.40 13.24
C ASP A 62 -1.58 2.00 13.79
N HIS A 63 -0.98 1.14 12.95
CA HIS A 63 -0.65 -0.25 13.26
C HIS A 63 0.79 -0.61 12.87
N SER A 64 1.70 0.36 12.94
CA SER A 64 3.09 0.23 12.49
C SER A 64 3.83 -0.95 13.13
N ASP A 65 3.65 -1.17 14.44
CA ASP A 65 4.24 -2.32 15.15
C ASP A 65 3.82 -3.68 14.56
N THR A 66 2.55 -3.81 14.15
CA THR A 66 2.03 -5.03 13.53
C THR A 66 2.60 -5.22 12.14
N TRP A 67 2.61 -4.15 11.33
CA TRP A 67 3.18 -4.18 9.99
C TRP A 67 4.69 -4.44 9.99
N GLU A 68 5.42 -3.94 10.99
CA GLU A 68 6.84 -4.27 11.15
C GLU A 68 7.05 -5.76 11.39
N LYS A 69 6.21 -6.40 12.21
CA LYS A 69 6.27 -7.86 12.40
C LYS A 69 5.99 -8.61 11.10
N VAL A 70 5.01 -8.17 10.30
CA VAL A 70 4.73 -8.76 8.98
C VAL A 70 5.97 -8.67 8.09
N VAL A 71 6.57 -7.48 7.97
CA VAL A 71 7.79 -7.27 7.17
C VAL A 71 8.94 -8.16 7.66
N ARG A 72 9.14 -8.30 8.97
CA ARG A 72 10.17 -9.19 9.54
C ARG A 72 9.95 -10.67 9.17
N GLN A 73 8.70 -11.13 9.11
CA GLN A 73 8.38 -12.49 8.68
C GLN A 73 8.63 -12.72 7.19
N LEU A 74 8.33 -11.70 6.36
CA LEU A 74 8.62 -11.71 4.93
C LEU A 74 10.13 -11.71 4.66
N ASP A 75 10.88 -10.84 5.34
CA ASP A 75 12.35 -10.75 5.22
C ASP A 75 13.03 -12.06 5.63
N ALA A 76 12.54 -12.69 6.70
CA ALA A 76 13.00 -14.01 7.13
C ALA A 76 12.49 -15.16 6.24
N ARG A 77 11.70 -14.89 5.19
CA ARG A 77 11.08 -15.87 4.28
C ARG A 77 10.26 -16.96 4.99
N GLN A 78 9.76 -16.65 6.17
CA GLN A 78 8.93 -17.55 6.99
C GLN A 78 7.46 -17.51 6.52
N MET A 79 7.04 -16.41 5.90
CA MET A 79 5.71 -16.25 5.33
C MET A 79 5.75 -15.96 3.82
N PRO A 80 4.80 -16.49 3.04
CA PRO A 80 3.92 -17.63 3.36
C PRO A 80 4.74 -18.88 3.75
N PRO A 81 4.24 -19.81 4.59
CA PRO A 81 5.03 -20.96 5.04
C PRO A 81 5.35 -21.92 3.87
N ILE A 82 6.32 -22.83 4.07
CA ILE A 82 6.67 -23.84 3.07
C ILE A 82 5.42 -24.66 2.70
N GLY A 83 5.21 -24.86 1.39
CA GLY A 83 4.05 -25.58 0.86
C GLY A 83 2.81 -24.71 0.63
N LYS A 84 2.89 -23.40 0.88
CA LYS A 84 1.90 -22.41 0.46
C LYS A 84 2.38 -21.64 -0.76
N ASP A 85 1.43 -21.11 -1.52
CA ASP A 85 1.71 -20.26 -2.68
C ASP A 85 2.47 -19.02 -2.22
N ARG A 86 3.46 -18.63 -3.03
CA ARG A 86 4.29 -17.45 -2.81
C ARG A 86 4.34 -16.63 -4.10
N PRO A 87 4.42 -15.30 -4.00
CA PRO A 87 4.69 -14.47 -5.17
C PRO A 87 6.10 -14.76 -5.72
N ASP A 88 6.24 -14.63 -7.04
CA ASP A 88 7.45 -14.79 -7.84
C ASP A 88 8.48 -13.64 -7.67
#